data_AF-A0A356W1Y3-F1
#
_entry.id   AF-A0A356W1Y3-F1
#
_cell.length_a   1.000
_cell.length_b   1.000
_cell.length_c   1.000
_cell.angle_alpha   90.00
_cell.angle_beta   90.00
_cell.angle_gamma   90.00
#
_symmetry.space_group_name_H-M   'P 1'
#
loop_
_entity.id
_entity.type
_entity.pdbx_description
1 polymer ?
#
loop_
_entity_poly.entity_id
_entity_poly.type
_entity_poly.pdbx_seq_one_letter_code
_entity_poly.pdbx_strand_id
1 'polypeptide(L)' 'LGTVAGLPRLMDMGQCNDAYSAVTVATALAKAFGCGVNDLPLSIVLSWYEQKAVCILLSLLALGIRNIYLGPTLPAFL' A
#
# COMPACT_ATOMS: atom_id res chain seq x y z
N LEU A 1 -6.90 18.71 8.34
CA LEU A 1 -6.35 17.39 8.74
C LEU A 1 -6.26 17.36 10.26
N GLY A 2 -6.45 16.20 10.90
CA GLY A 2 -6.44 16.05 12.36
C GLY A 2 -5.67 14.80 12.80
N THR A 3 -5.74 14.47 14.08
CA THR A 3 -5.06 13.31 14.67
C THR A 3 -6.03 12.29 15.25
N VAL A 4 -5.57 11.05 15.42
CA VAL A 4 -6.24 9.97 16.15
C VAL A 4 -5.21 9.37 17.09
N ALA A 5 -5.48 9.38 18.40
CA ALA A 5 -4.54 8.91 19.42
C ALA A 5 -3.13 9.55 19.30
N GLY A 6 -3.06 10.82 18.92
CA GLY A 6 -1.80 11.55 18.72
C GLY A 6 -1.12 11.31 17.36
N LEU A 7 -1.61 10.37 16.53
CA LEU A 7 -1.07 10.10 15.20
C LEU A 7 -1.80 10.90 14.12
N PRO A 8 -1.12 11.40 13.07
CA PRO A 8 -1.77 12.08 11.95
C PRO A 8 -2.72 11.15 11.19
N ARG A 9 -3.90 11.66 10.80
CA ARG A 9 -4.84 10.91 9.94
C ARG A 9 -4.34 10.69 8.50
N LEU A 10 -3.38 11.50 8.07
CA LEU A 10 -2.67 11.35 6.81
C LEU A 10 -1.18 11.29 7.14
N MET A 11 -0.57 10.14 6.87
CA MET A 11 0.87 9.95 6.97
C MET A 11 1.41 9.85 5.55
N ASP A 12 2.03 10.93 5.10
CA ASP A 12 2.71 10.97 3.81
C ASP A 12 4.04 10.20 3.92
N MET A 13 4.20 9.20 3.06
CA MET A 13 5.39 8.35 3.03
C MET A 13 6.47 8.89 2.08
N GLY A 14 6.14 9.89 1.24
CA GLY A 14 7.07 10.50 0.30
C GLY A 14 6.67 10.31 -1.16
N GLN A 15 7.64 10.06 -2.02
CA GLN A 15 7.45 9.87 -3.45
C GLN A 15 6.93 8.46 -3.77
N CYS A 16 6.60 8.20 -5.04
CA CYS A 16 6.08 6.90 -5.47
C CYS A 16 6.96 5.69 -5.05
N ASN A 17 8.28 5.84 -5.06
CA ASN A 17 9.25 4.83 -4.63
C ASN A 17 9.23 4.58 -3.12
N ASP A 18 8.74 5.53 -2.31
CA ASP A 18 8.54 5.34 -0.88
C ASP A 18 7.32 4.46 -0.55
N ALA A 19 6.65 3.90 -1.57
CA ALA A 19 5.79 2.73 -1.42
C ALA A 19 6.52 1.58 -0.69
N TYR A 20 7.85 1.47 -0.85
CA TYR A 20 8.67 0.56 -0.06
C TYR A 20 8.57 0.82 1.45
N SER A 21 8.62 2.10 1.86
CA SER A 21 8.47 2.51 3.26
C SER A 21 7.08 2.16 3.79
N ALA A 22 6.03 2.38 2.99
CA ALA A 22 4.66 1.99 3.34
C ALA A 22 4.51 0.48 3.57
N VAL A 23 5.08 -0.34 2.67
CA VAL A 23 5.09 -1.81 2.81
C VAL A 23 5.90 -2.26 4.02
N THR A 24 7.02 -1.60 4.31
CA THR A 24 7.83 -1.87 5.51
C THR A 24 7.04 -1.62 6.78
N VAL A 25 6.29 -0.51 6.85
CA VAL A 25 5.41 -0.20 7.99
C VAL A 25 4.30 -1.23 8.14
N ALA A 26 3.62 -1.61 7.05
CA ALA A 26 2.59 -2.66 7.08
C ALA A 26 3.16 -4.01 7.55
N THR A 27 4.37 -4.37 7.10
CA THR A 27 5.04 -5.61 7.50
C THR A 27 5.43 -5.59 8.98
N ALA A 28 5.94 -4.45 9.48
CA ALA A 28 6.25 -4.28 10.90
C ALA A 28 4.99 -4.38 11.77
N LEU A 29 3.89 -3.79 11.32
CA LEU A 29 2.59 -3.87 12.00
C LEU A 29 2.07 -5.31 12.05
N ALA A 30 2.10 -6.02 10.92
CA ALA A 30 1.71 -7.43 10.83
C ALA A 30 2.54 -8.30 11.80
N LYS A 31 3.86 -8.07 11.87
CA LYS A 31 4.74 -8.73 12.82
C LYS A 31 4.37 -8.43 14.27
N ALA A 32 4.04 -7.19 14.60
CA ALA A 32 3.61 -6.80 15.95
C ALA A 32 2.30 -7.49 16.38
N PHE A 33 1.39 -7.73 15.43
CA PHE A 33 0.13 -8.46 15.67
C PHE A 33 0.23 -9.98 15.50
N GLY A 34 1.38 -10.51 15.05
CA GLY A 34 1.56 -11.94 14.81
C GLY A 34 0.70 -12.49 13.67
N CYS A 35 0.35 -11.66 12.68
CA CYS A 35 -0.48 -12.05 11.53
C CYS A 35 0.21 -11.75 10.19
N GLY A 36 -0.41 -12.14 9.07
CA GLY A 36 0.04 -11.74 7.74
C GLY A 36 -0.41 -10.31 7.39
N VAL A 37 0.28 -9.67 6.43
CA VAL A 37 -0.10 -8.33 5.94
C VAL A 37 -1.54 -8.30 5.39
N ASN A 38 -1.98 -9.40 4.78
CA ASN A 38 -3.35 -9.53 4.25
C ASN A 38 -4.42 -9.66 5.34
N ASP A 39 -4.03 -9.95 6.59
CA ASP A 39 -4.94 -10.10 7.73
C ASP A 39 -5.06 -8.81 8.55
N LEU A 40 -4.28 -7.78 8.21
CA LEU A 40 -4.38 -6.46 8.83
C LEU A 40 -5.71 -5.79 8.46
N PRO A 41 -6.25 -4.91 9.33
CA PRO A 41 -7.35 -4.02 8.99
C PRO A 41 -6.87 -2.90 8.04
N LEU A 42 -6.30 -3.28 6.90
CA LEU A 42 -5.66 -2.41 5.91
C LEU A 42 -6.34 -2.61 4.55
N SER A 43 -6.79 -1.53 3.95
CA SER A 43 -7.26 -1.52 2.56
C SER A 43 -6.21 -0.85 1.68
N ILE A 44 -5.86 -1.49 0.57
CA ILE A 44 -4.91 -0.94 -0.40
C ILE A 44 -5.69 -0.40 -1.59
N VAL A 45 -5.76 0.92 -1.66
CA VAL A 45 -6.36 1.65 -2.79
C VAL A 45 -5.22 2.29 -3.57
N LEU A 46 -4.90 1.72 -4.73
CA LEU A 46 -3.77 2.12 -5.57
C LEU A 46 -4.28 2.88 -6.79
N SER A 47 -4.08 4.20 -6.76
CA SER A 47 -4.27 5.05 -7.92
C SER A 47 -3.02 5.03 -8.80
N TRP A 48 -3.16 4.77 -10.09
CA TRP A 48 -2.03 4.66 -11.01
C TRP A 48 -2.19 5.56 -12.24
N TYR A 49 -1.07 5.87 -12.89
CA TYR A 49 -1.03 6.62 -14.14
C TYR A 49 0.06 6.10 -15.08
N GLU A 50 1.30 5.99 -14.59
CA GLU A 50 2.47 5.63 -15.40
C GLU A 50 3.17 4.34 -14.92
N GLN A 51 4.27 3.97 -15.58
CA GLN A 51 4.90 2.65 -15.47
C GLN A 51 5.55 2.39 -14.11
N LYS A 52 5.99 3.40 -13.37
CA LYS A 52 6.49 3.19 -12.00
C LYS A 52 5.37 2.71 -11.08
N ALA A 53 4.14 3.19 -11.25
CA ALA A 53 2.99 2.65 -10.52
C ALA A 53 2.71 1.19 -10.87
N VAL A 54 2.99 0.77 -12.11
CA VAL A 54 2.95 -0.65 -12.52
C VAL A 54 4.03 -1.45 -11.79
N CYS A 55 5.26 -0.94 -11.69
CA CYS A 55 6.33 -1.59 -10.92
C CYS A 55 5.95 -1.75 -9.44
N ILE A 56 5.31 -0.75 -8.84
CA ILE A 56 4.82 -0.81 -7.46
C ILE A 56 3.75 -1.90 -7.34
N LEU A 57 2.76 -1.93 -8.24
CA LEU A 57 1.73 -2.97 -8.26
C LEU A 57 2.35 -4.38 -8.37
N LEU A 58 3.29 -4.58 -9.30
CA LEU A 58 3.99 -5.86 -9.45
C LEU A 58 4.79 -6.25 -8.20
N SER A 59 5.39 -5.27 -7.52
CA SER A 59 6.10 -5.50 -6.26
C SER A 59 5.15 -5.95 -5.16
N LEU A 60 3.97 -5.33 -5.04
CA LEU A 60 2.94 -5.74 -4.08
C LEU A 60 2.44 -7.16 -4.38
N LEU A 61 2.19 -7.48 -5.66
CA LEU A 61 1.76 -8.82 -6.07
C LEU A 61 2.84 -9.88 -5.80
N ALA A 62 4.11 -9.57 -6.05
CA ALA A 62 5.24 -10.47 -5.76
C ALA A 62 5.40 -10.75 -4.25
N LEU A 63 5.04 -9.79 -3.40
CA LEU A 63 4.98 -9.95 -1.94
C LEU A 63 3.72 -10.69 -1.47
N GLY A 64 2.84 -11.13 -2.37
CA GLY A 64 1.62 -11.87 -2.05
C GLY A 64 0.52 -11.00 -1.44
N ILE A 65 0.56 -9.68 -1.64
CA ILE A 65 -0.49 -8.76 -1.21
C ILE A 65 -1.72 -8.93 -2.10
N ARG A 66 -2.90 -9.02 -1.47
CA ARG A 66 -4.18 -9.33 -2.11
C ARG A 66 -5.20 -8.21 -1.87
N ASN A 67 -6.33 -8.28 -2.58
CA ASN A 67 -7.47 -7.35 -2.43
C ASN A 67 -7.09 -5.87 -2.68
N ILE A 68 -6.23 -5.63 -3.68
CA ILE A 68 -5.83 -4.29 -4.10
C ILE A 68 -6.93 -3.71 -5.01
N TYR A 69 -7.45 -2.54 -4.65
CA TYR A 69 -8.32 -1.76 -5.54
C TYR A 69 -7.45 -0.89 -6.45
N LEU A 70 -7.47 -1.19 -7.75
CA LEU A 70 -6.68 -0.49 -8.76
C LEU A 70 -7.56 0.43 -9.61
N GLY A 71 -7.19 1.70 -9.74
CA GLY A 71 -7.97 2.68 -10.51
C GLY A 71 -7.20 3.94 -10.92
N PRO A 72 -7.84 4.90 -11.61
CA PRO A 72 -9.29 5.00 -11.81
C PRO A 72 -9.86 4.02 -12.84
N THR A 73 -9.03 3.52 -13.76
CA THR A 73 -9.38 2.45 -14.70
C THR A 73 -8.34 1.33 -14.59
N LEU A 74 -8.69 0.12 -15.04
CA LEU A 74 -7.70 -0.93 -15.20
C LEU A 74 -6.75 -0.62 -16.36
N PRO A 75 -5.49 -1.10 -16.31
CA PRO A 75 -4.57 -0.95 -17.43
C PRO A 75 -5.09 -1.61 -18.71
N ALA A 76 -5.06 -0.87 -19.83
CA ALA A 76 -5.52 -1.35 -21.13
C ALA A 76 -4.61 -2.43 -21.76
N PHE A 77 -3.45 -2.72 -21.15
CA PHE A 77 -2.51 -3.74 -21.59
C PHE A 77 -2.71 -5.10 -20.90
N LEU A 78 -3.79 -5.24 -20.12
CA LEU A 78 -4.29 -6.52 -19.60
C LEU A 78 -5.42 -7.02 -20.50
#